data_AF-A0A7K1SMX6-F1
#
_entry.id   AF-A0A7K1SMX6-F1
#
_cell.length_a   1.000
_cell.length_b   1.000
_cell.length_c   1.000
_cell.angle_alpha   90.00
_cell.angle_beta   90.00
_cell.angle_gamma   90.00
#
_symmetry.space_group_name_H-M   'P 1'
#
loop_
_entity.id
_entity.type
_entity.pdbx_description
1 polymer ?
#
loop_
_entity_poly.entity_id
_entity_poly.type
_entity_poly.pdbx_seq_one_letter_code
_entity_poly.pdbx_strand_id
1 'polypeptide(L)'
;MNTLIQDNGLSDNVRFQRIVTRWSQALKEFYESYTQLVTCLRTPERSQAFRVYIGQCPTRQLIRLVNAMHRELGKLDKDTDQLNQVRNLTSHTLLLNRLNRQAKSSLYLVGSSAS
;
A
#
# COMPACT_ATOMS: atom_id res chain seq x y z
N MET A 1 23.56 15.38 45.19
CA MET A 1 22.46 14.47 44.81
C MET A 1 22.05 14.80 43.38
N ASN A 2 22.53 14.05 42.39
CA ASN A 2 22.13 14.24 40.99
C ASN A 2 21.36 13.00 40.54
N THR A 3 20.04 13.14 40.46
CA THR A 3 19.15 12.12 39.89
C THR A 3 18.99 12.44 38.41
N LEU A 4 19.84 11.86 37.57
CA LEU A 4 19.62 11.81 36.12
C LEU A 4 18.47 10.83 35.86
N ILE A 5 17.25 11.35 35.78
CA ILE A 5 16.08 10.59 35.34
C ILE A 5 16.28 10.28 33.86
N GLN A 6 16.26 8.97 33.56
CA GLN A 6 16.38 8.42 32.21
C GLN A 6 15.22 8.90 31.31
N ASP A 7 15.54 9.76 30.34
CA ASP A 7 14.62 10.28 29.31
C ASP A 7 14.48 9.34 28.07
N ASN A 8 15.08 8.15 28.13
CA ASN A 8 15.10 7.26 26.96
C ASN A 8 13.72 6.67 26.60
N GLY A 9 12.82 6.50 27.59
CA GLY A 9 11.51 5.87 27.37
C GLY A 9 10.49 6.74 26.62
N LEU A 10 10.58 8.07 26.74
CA LEU A 10 9.68 9.00 26.06
C LEU A 10 9.97 9.05 24.55
N SER A 11 11.26 9.07 24.20
CA SER A 11 11.76 9.11 22.82
C SER A 11 11.35 7.86 22.02
N ASP A 12 11.46 6.69 22.64
CA ASP A 12 11.10 5.43 21.98
C ASP A 12 9.58 5.30 21.76
N ASN A 13 8.76 5.78 22.70
CA ASN A 13 7.31 5.80 22.55
C ASN A 13 6.86 6.75 21.41
N VAL A 14 7.41 7.97 21.36
CA VAL A 14 7.13 8.92 20.27
C VAL A 14 7.57 8.36 18.91
N ARG A 15 8.73 7.69 18.86
CA ARG A 15 9.21 7.02 17.64
C ARG A 15 8.28 5.87 17.23
N PHE A 16 7.83 5.07 18.18
CA PHE A 16 6.90 3.98 17.94
C PHE A 16 5.56 4.48 17.40
N GLN A 17 4.94 5.46 18.07
CA GLN A 17 3.70 6.08 17.61
C GLN A 17 3.82 6.61 16.18
N ARG A 18 4.91 7.32 15.87
CA ARG A 18 5.15 7.83 14.50
C ARG A 18 5.26 6.71 13.46
N ILE A 19 5.88 5.58 13.80
CA ILE A 19 6.00 4.42 12.90
C ILE A 19 4.62 3.80 12.67
N VAL A 20 3.82 3.61 13.73
CA VAL A 20 2.46 3.06 13.64
C VAL A 20 1.56 3.99 12.81
N THR A 21 1.58 5.30 13.04
CA THR A 21 0.80 6.27 12.27
C THR A 21 1.16 6.27 10.79
N ARG A 22 2.45 6.19 10.46
CA ARG A 22 2.88 6.12 9.05
C ARG A 22 2.49 4.81 8.39
N TRP A 23 2.58 3.71 9.13
CA TRP A 23 2.16 2.41 8.67
C TRP A 23 0.65 2.37 8.40
N SER A 24 -0.18 2.87 9.34
CA SER A 24 -1.63 2.88 9.19
C SER A 24 -2.09 3.76 8.03
N GLN A 25 -1.47 4.94 7.85
CA GLN A 25 -1.74 5.80 6.70
C GLN A 25 -1.38 5.10 5.37
N ALA A 26 -0.21 4.46 5.31
CA ALA A 26 0.21 3.73 4.11
C ALA A 26 -0.72 2.55 3.80
N LEU A 27 -1.21 1.85 4.83
CA LEU A 27 -2.16 0.74 4.69
C LEU A 27 -3.53 1.21 4.20
N LYS A 28 -4.04 2.34 4.72
CA LYS A 28 -5.28 2.95 4.25
C LYS A 28 -5.22 3.30 2.76
N GLU A 29 -4.19 4.04 2.35
CA GLU A 29 -3.98 4.43 0.95
C GLU A 29 -3.83 3.20 0.04
N PHE A 30 -3.21 2.15 0.56
CA PHE A 30 -3.04 0.90 -0.14
C PHE A 30 -4.36 0.19 -0.40
N TYR A 31 -5.21 0.07 0.62
CA TYR A 31 -6.51 -0.58 0.50
C TYR A 31 -7.45 0.21 -0.44
N GLU A 32 -7.44 1.54 -0.36
CA GLU A 32 -8.18 2.41 -1.27
C GLU A 32 -7.73 2.20 -2.72
N SER A 33 -6.42 2.24 -2.97
CA SER A 33 -5.86 2.07 -4.31
C SER A 33 -6.11 0.67 -4.88
N TYR A 34 -6.00 -0.37 -4.04
CA TYR A 34 -6.30 -1.75 -4.41
C TYR A 34 -7.77 -1.90 -4.83
N THR A 35 -8.69 -1.36 -4.04
CA THR A 35 -10.13 -1.43 -4.30
C THR A 35 -10.47 -0.74 -5.61
N GLN A 36 -9.90 0.44 -5.88
CA GLN A 36 -10.10 1.16 -7.14
C GLN A 36 -9.58 0.37 -8.35
N LEU A 37 -8.39 -0.24 -8.25
CA LEU A 37 -7.83 -1.06 -9.33
C LEU A 37 -8.67 -2.31 -9.61
N VAL A 38 -9.14 -2.99 -8.57
CA VAL A 38 -10.03 -4.16 -8.70
C VAL A 38 -11.35 -3.76 -9.36
N THR A 39 -11.95 -2.65 -8.96
CA THR A 39 -13.17 -2.12 -9.58
C THR A 39 -12.94 -1.79 -11.06
N CYS A 40 -11.80 -1.15 -11.39
CA CYS A 40 -11.44 -0.86 -12.78
C CYS A 40 -11.36 -2.12 -13.65
N LEU A 41 -10.82 -3.22 -13.12
CA LEU A 41 -10.74 -4.51 -13.82
C LEU A 41 -12.09 -5.23 -13.94
N ARG A 42 -13.02 -4.99 -13.01
CA ARG A 42 -14.34 -5.64 -12.98
C ARG A 42 -15.44 -4.91 -13.76
N THR A 43 -15.19 -3.67 -14.21
CA THR A 43 -16.22 -2.84 -14.85
C THR A 43 -16.58 -3.39 -16.24
N PRO A 44 -17.85 -3.73 -16.53
CA PRO A 44 -18.25 -4.43 -17.75
C PRO A 44 -17.91 -3.70 -19.07
N GLU A 45 -18.00 -2.37 -19.07
CA GLU A 45 -17.67 -1.54 -20.24
C GLU A 45 -16.17 -1.59 -20.60
N ARG A 46 -15.32 -1.94 -19.63
CA ARG A 46 -13.87 -2.12 -19.79
C ARG A 46 -13.48 -3.60 -19.91
N SER A 47 -14.42 -4.52 -19.66
CA SER A 47 -14.22 -5.97 -19.67
C SER A 47 -14.51 -6.62 -21.02
N GLN A 48 -14.34 -5.90 -22.14
CA GLN A 48 -14.02 -6.59 -23.39
C GLN A 48 -12.71 -7.32 -23.13
N ALA A 49 -12.80 -8.65 -22.96
CA ALA A 49 -11.80 -9.56 -22.43
C ALA A 49 -10.42 -9.56 -23.13
N PHE A 50 -10.19 -8.65 -24.07
CA PHE A 50 -9.00 -8.53 -24.90
C PHE A 50 -8.51 -7.10 -25.09
N ARG A 51 -8.98 -6.11 -24.31
CA ARG A 51 -8.33 -4.79 -24.37
C ARG A 51 -6.92 -4.91 -23.79
N VAL A 52 -5.92 -4.75 -24.66
CA VAL A 52 -4.49 -4.72 -24.29
C VAL A 52 -4.22 -3.61 -23.27
N TYR A 53 -5.07 -2.56 -23.28
CA TYR A 53 -5.00 -1.40 -22.41
C TYR A 53 -6.37 -1.03 -21.80
N ILE A 54 -6.37 -0.53 -20.57
CA ILE A 54 -7.48 0.21 -19.95
C ILE A 54 -7.01 1.67 -19.84
N GLY A 55 -7.70 2.58 -20.55
CA GLY A 55 -7.15 3.93 -20.79
C GLY A 55 -5.83 3.81 -21.53
N GLN A 56 -4.75 4.35 -20.96
CA GLN A 56 -3.38 4.22 -21.45
C GLN A 56 -2.56 3.14 -20.71
N CYS A 57 -3.14 2.46 -19.72
CA CYS A 57 -2.40 1.49 -18.91
C CYS A 57 -2.56 0.06 -19.45
N PRO A 58 -1.47 -0.70 -19.68
CA PRO A 58 -1.58 -2.09 -20.11
C PRO A 58 -2.33 -2.93 -19.08
N THR A 59 -3.37 -3.64 -19.51
CA THR A 59 -4.21 -4.48 -18.64
C THR A 59 -3.38 -5.54 -17.90
N ARG A 60 -2.36 -6.09 -18.55
CA ARG A 60 -1.41 -7.03 -17.92
C ARG A 60 -0.63 -6.42 -16.77
N GLN A 61 -0.27 -5.14 -16.84
CA GLN A 61 0.41 -4.44 -15.75
C GLN A 61 -0.53 -4.23 -14.56
N LEU A 62 -1.79 -3.85 -14.82
CA LEU A 62 -2.81 -3.71 -13.78
C LEU A 62 -3.06 -5.04 -13.05
N ILE A 63 -3.24 -6.15 -13.79
CA ILE A 63 -3.43 -7.48 -13.19
C ILE A 63 -2.22 -7.89 -12.35
N ARG A 64 -0.99 -7.68 -12.85
CA ARG A 64 0.23 -7.96 -12.09
C ARG A 64 0.30 -7.15 -10.81
N LEU A 65 -0.06 -5.87 -10.87
CA LEU A 65 -0.05 -4.98 -9.73
C LEU A 65 -1.11 -5.38 -8.69
N VAL A 66 -2.34 -5.66 -9.12
CA VAL A 66 -3.41 -6.14 -8.23
C VAL A 66 -3.02 -7.46 -7.57
N ASN A 67 -2.43 -8.40 -8.30
CA ASN A 67 -1.95 -9.66 -7.74
C ASN A 67 -0.81 -9.45 -6.74
N ALA A 68 0.10 -8.51 -7.00
CA ALA A 68 1.14 -8.15 -6.04
C ALA A 68 0.52 -7.54 -4.77
N MET A 69 -0.41 -6.61 -4.92
CA MET A 69 -1.11 -5.99 -3.79
C MET A 69 -1.90 -7.01 -2.97
N HIS A 70 -2.61 -7.93 -3.63
CA HIS A 70 -3.37 -8.99 -2.95
C HIS A 70 -2.46 -9.93 -2.15
N ARG A 71 -1.30 -10.31 -2.71
CA ARG A 71 -0.31 -11.12 -1.97
C ARG A 71 0.22 -10.40 -0.74
N GLU A 72 0.48 -9.10 -0.84
CA GLU A 72 0.94 -8.33 0.31
C GLU A 72 -0.15 -8.15 1.37
N LEU A 73 -1.44 -8.06 1.00
CA LEU A 73 -2.53 -8.14 1.99
C LEU A 73 -2.52 -9.47 2.73
N GLY A 74 -2.38 -10.59 2.01
CA GLY A 74 -2.33 -11.91 2.64
C GLY A 74 -1.10 -12.15 3.52
N LYS A 75 0.00 -11.44 3.28
CA LYS A 75 1.16 -11.44 4.19
C LYS A 75 0.90 -10.53 5.39
N LEU A 76 0.39 -9.32 5.16
CA LEU A 76 0.07 -8.39 6.23
C LEU A 76 -0.91 -8.99 7.23
N ASP A 77 -1.93 -9.72 6.75
CA ASP A 77 -2.93 -10.40 7.58
C ASP A 77 -2.30 -11.49 8.48
N LYS A 78 -1.31 -12.22 7.96
CA LYS A 78 -0.54 -13.23 8.72
C LYS A 78 0.47 -12.59 9.68
N ASP A 79 1.08 -11.50 9.25
CA ASP A 79 2.11 -10.80 10.01
C ASP A 79 1.51 -9.88 11.07
N THR A 80 0.23 -9.48 10.96
CA THR A 80 -0.50 -8.73 12.00
C THR A 80 -0.55 -9.48 13.33
N ASP A 81 -0.60 -10.81 13.29
CA ASP A 81 -0.49 -11.65 14.49
C ASP A 81 0.92 -11.62 15.12
N GLN A 82 1.92 -11.18 14.36
CA GLN A 82 3.34 -11.12 14.76
C GLN A 82 3.92 -9.69 14.78
N LEU A 83 3.08 -8.64 14.67
CA LEU A 83 3.45 -7.22 14.52
C LEU A 83 4.18 -6.59 15.72
N ASN A 84 4.67 -7.39 16.66
CA ASN A 84 5.37 -6.94 17.85
C ASN A 84 6.79 -6.39 17.57
N GLN A 85 7.24 -6.36 16.32
CA GLN A 85 8.58 -5.86 15.96
C GLN A 85 8.52 -4.61 15.06
N VAL A 86 9.00 -3.49 15.60
CA VAL A 86 9.11 -2.17 14.95
C VAL A 86 9.86 -2.19 13.61
N ARG A 87 10.83 -3.12 13.47
CA ARG A 87 11.56 -3.34 12.21
C ARG A 87 10.64 -3.85 11.10
N ASN A 88 9.68 -4.72 11.41
CA ASN A 88 8.76 -5.29 10.44
C ASN A 88 7.78 -4.21 9.93
N LEU A 89 7.28 -3.36 10.82
CA LEU A 89 6.42 -2.22 10.46
C LEU A 89 7.11 -1.24 9.50
N THR A 90 8.39 -0.96 9.71
CA THR A 90 9.14 -0.02 8.84
C THR A 90 9.28 -0.58 7.43
N SER A 91 9.69 -1.85 7.30
CA SER A 91 9.81 -2.52 6.01
C SER A 91 8.46 -2.63 5.29
N HIS A 92 7.39 -2.97 6.02
CA HIS A 92 6.03 -3.03 5.48
C HIS A 92 5.57 -1.65 4.99
N THR A 93 5.84 -0.59 5.76
CA THR A 93 5.50 0.78 5.37
C THR A 93 6.20 1.19 4.06
N LEU A 94 7.48 0.83 3.89
CA LEU A 94 8.21 1.12 2.65
C LEU A 94 7.62 0.37 1.45
N LEU A 95 7.27 -0.90 1.63
CA LEU A 95 6.66 -1.71 0.59
C LEU A 95 5.27 -1.20 0.19
N LEU A 96 4.42 -0.90 1.18
CA LEU A 96 3.10 -0.28 0.99
C LEU A 96 3.22 1.02 0.19
N ASN A 97 4.12 1.92 0.59
CA ASN A 97 4.35 3.18 -0.12
C ASN A 97 4.83 3.01 -1.56
N ARG A 98 5.63 1.97 -1.83
CA ARG A 98 6.04 1.66 -3.21
C ARG A 98 4.85 1.20 -4.05
N LEU A 99 4.04 0.28 -3.52
CA LEU A 99 2.87 -0.24 -4.22
C LEU A 99 1.80 0.85 -4.41
N ASN A 100 1.61 1.74 -3.43
CA ASN A 100 0.72 2.90 -3.54
C ASN A 100 1.15 3.83 -4.66
N ARG A 101 2.45 4.12 -4.78
CA ARG A 101 2.96 4.94 -5.90
C ARG A 101 2.68 4.29 -7.25
N GLN A 102 2.94 2.98 -7.38
CA GLN A 102 2.63 2.25 -8.61
C GLN A 102 1.13 2.26 -8.94
N ALA A 103 0.29 2.10 -7.91
CA ALA A 103 -1.16 2.11 -8.07
C ALA A 103 -1.68 3.49 -8.49
N LYS A 104 -1.23 4.57 -7.84
CA LYS A 104 -1.58 5.95 -8.20
C LYS A 104 -1.19 6.27 -9.65
N SER A 105 0.03 5.91 -10.07
CA SER A 105 0.46 6.09 -11.47
C SER A 105 -0.41 5.30 -12.44
N SER A 106 -0.77 4.06 -12.10
CA SER A 106 -1.62 3.22 -12.95
C SER A 106 -3.05 3.76 -13.04
N LEU A 107 -3.62 4.21 -11.93
CA LEU A 107 -4.95 4.83 -11.87
C LEU A 107 -5.01 6.13 -12.66
N TYR A 108 -3.95 6.94 -12.61
CA TYR A 108 -3.82 8.12 -13.45
C TYR A 108 -3.89 7.76 -14.94
N LEU A 109 -3.07 6.80 -15.39
CA LEU A 109 -3.07 6.34 -16.78
C LEU A 109 -4.39 5.69 -17.23
N VAL A 110 -5.11 5.05 -16.31
CA VAL A 110 -6.46 4.51 -16.56
C VAL A 110 -7.49 5.63 -16.72
N GLY A 111 -7.35 6.72 -15.97
CA GLY A 111 -8.22 7.90 -16.03
C GLY A 111 -7.89 8.87 -17.19
N SER A 112 -6.67 8.83 -17.71
CA SER A 112 -6.26 9.62 -18.87
C SER A 112 -6.78 8.98 -20.16
N SER A 113 -7.56 9.73 -20.94
CA SER A 113 -7.94 9.34 -22.31
C SER A 113 -6.70 9.23 -23.20
N ALA A 114 -6.63 8.21 -24.05
CA ALA A 114 -5.66 8.19 -25.14
C ALA A 114 -6.00 9.34 -26.09
N SER A 115 -5.08 10.28 -26.29
CA SER A 115 -5.17 11.33 -27.31
C SER A 115 -4.95 10.75 -28.70
#